data_AF-A0A2N0ZWB9-F1
#
_entry.id   AF-A0A2N0ZWB9-F1
#
_cell.length_a   1.000
_cell.length_b   1.000
_cell.length_c   1.000
_cell.angle_alpha   90.00
_cell.angle_beta   90.00
_cell.angle_gamma   90.00
#
_symmetry.space_group_name_H-M   'P 1'
#
loop_
_entity.id
_entity.type
_entity.pdbx_description
1 polymer ?
#
loop_
_entity_poly.entity_id
_entity_poly.type
_entity_poly.pdbx_seq_one_letter_code
_entity_poly.pdbx_strand_id
1 'polypeptide(L)' 'MLSIVQWEDRTKTIKELIKELQSFEDQNLIVMITNDEGETFNSVKLVSKGFVANKDDPDKYKKVYCALHF' A
#
# COMPACT_ATOMS: atom_id res chain seq x y z
N MET A 1 -10.33 5.41 -21.87
CA MET A 1 -8.92 5.85 -21.91
C MET A 1 -8.29 5.40 -20.61
N LEU A 2 -7.42 4.40 -20.64
CA LEU A 2 -6.69 3.96 -19.44
C LEU A 2 -5.64 5.05 -19.15
N SER A 3 -5.94 5.92 -18.20
CA SER A 3 -4.96 6.85 -17.67
C SER A 3 -3.90 6.03 -16.93
N ILE A 4 -2.78 5.75 -17.61
CA ILE A 4 -1.58 5.25 -16.95
C ILE A 4 -1.21 6.31 -15.92
N VAL A 5 -1.46 5.99 -14.66
CA VAL A 5 -1.14 6.86 -13.53
C VAL A 5 0.38 7.04 -13.57
N GLN A 6 0.82 8.27 -13.80
CA GLN A 6 2.24 8.59 -13.81
C GLN A 6 2.80 8.24 -12.42
N TRP A 7 3.86 7.42 -12.40
CA TRP A 7 4.49 6.84 -11.22
C TRP A 7 5.22 7.89 -10.35
N GLU A 8 4.56 8.97 -9.94
CA GLU A 8 5.15 9.99 -9.06
C GLU A 8 5.13 9.55 -7.59
N ASP A 9 6.24 9.86 -6.91
CA ASP A 9 6.62 9.59 -5.51
C ASP A 9 5.98 8.38 -4.81
N ARG A 10 6.78 7.31 -4.72
CA ARG A 10 6.47 6.00 -4.07
C ARG A 10 6.15 6.08 -2.56
N THR A 11 6.06 7.27 -1.99
CA THR A 11 5.94 7.49 -0.54
C THR A 11 4.68 8.24 -0.19
N LYS A 12 3.51 7.65 -0.43
CA LYS A 12 2.27 8.10 0.21
C LYS A 12 2.24 7.65 1.66
N THR A 13 1.90 8.57 2.56
CA THR A 13 1.61 8.23 3.95
C THR A 13 0.29 7.45 4.04
N ILE A 14 0.09 6.71 5.14
CA ILE A 14 -1.18 6.04 5.41
C ILE A 14 -2.35 7.03 5.38
N LYS A 15 -2.14 8.25 5.86
CA LYS A 15 -3.18 9.29 5.89
C LYS A 15 -3.62 9.68 4.49
N GLU A 16 -2.67 9.88 3.58
CA GLU A 16 -2.97 10.22 2.18
C GLU A 16 -3.66 9.06 1.47
N LEU A 17 -3.16 7.84 1.65
CA LEU A 17 -3.78 6.65 1.06
C LEU A 17 -5.21 6.43 1.56
N ILE A 18 -5.47 6.54 2.87
CA ILE A 18 -6.82 6.41 3.43
C ILE A 18 -7.74 7.47 2.84
N LYS A 19 -7.28 8.72 2.71
CA LYS A 19 -8.10 9.80 2.16
C LYS A 19 -8.51 9.52 0.71
N GLU A 20 -7.59 8.98 -0.10
CA GLU A 20 -7.89 8.56 -1.47
C GLU A 20 -8.88 7.40 -1.49
N LEU A 21 -8.66 6.35 -0.69
CA LEU A 21 -9.56 5.20 -0.62
C LEU A 21 -10.97 5.60 -0.17
N GLN A 22 -11.09 6.54 0.77
CA GLN A 22 -12.38 7.08 1.23
C GLN A 22 -13.14 7.88 0.17
N SER A 23 -12.49 8.31 -0.91
CA SER A 23 -13.15 9.06 -1.98
C SER A 23 -13.94 8.17 -2.95
N PHE A 24 -13.77 6.84 -2.88
CA PHE A 24 -14.50 5.88 -3.69
C PHE A 24 -15.95 5.75 -3.18
N GLU A 25 -16.92 5.75 -4.10
CA GLU A 25 -18.34 5.62 -3.76
C GLU A 25 -18.65 4.26 -3.09
N ASP A 26 -18.05 3.18 -3.60
CA ASP A 26 -18.16 1.85 -2.98
C ASP A 26 -16.93 1.56 -2.11
N GLN A 27 -17.14 1.57 -0.79
CA GLN A 27 -16.12 1.24 0.20
C GLN A 27 -15.94 -0.27 0.44
N ASN A 28 -16.71 -1.13 -0.25
CA ASN A 28 -16.59 -2.60 -0.14
C ASN A 28 -15.62 -3.19 -1.17
N LEU A 29 -14.98 -2.36 -1.99
CA LEU A 29 -14.00 -2.79 -2.98
C LEU A 29 -12.77 -3.41 -2.32
N ILE A 30 -12.29 -4.51 -2.88
CA ILE A 30 -11.06 -5.17 -2.43
C ILE A 30 -9.86 -4.39 -2.95
N VAL A 31 -8.97 -4.01 -2.04
CA VAL A 31 -7.72 -3.35 -2.41
C VAL A 31 -6.74 -4.38 -2.97
N MET A 32 -6.38 -4.18 -4.24
CA MET A 32 -5.38 -4.98 -4.96
C MET A 32 -4.08 -4.19 -5.11
N ILE A 33 -2.94 -4.84 -4.90
CA ILE A 33 -1.60 -4.27 -5.04
C ILE A 33 -0.86 -5.01 -6.14
N THR A 34 -0.14 -4.25 -6.98
CA THR A 34 0.84 -4.75 -7.94
C THR A 34 2.22 -4.17 -7.60
N ASN A 35 3.26 -4.96 -7.80
CA ASN A 35 4.66 -4.54 -7.72
C ASN A 35 5.40 -4.66 -9.07
N ASP A 36 4.67 -4.99 -10.13
CA ASP A 36 5.16 -5.32 -11.47
C ASP A 36 4.34 -4.60 -12.56
N GLU A 37 3.99 -3.34 -12.29
CA GLU A 37 3.29 -2.49 -13.26
C GLU A 37 1.92 -2.99 -13.73
N GLY A 38 1.28 -3.84 -12.92
CA GLY A 38 -0.05 -4.37 -13.19
C GLY A 38 -0.05 -5.71 -13.91
N GLU A 39 1.09 -6.40 -14.02
CA GLU A 39 1.14 -7.76 -14.55
C GLU A 39 0.53 -8.78 -13.56
N THR A 40 0.77 -8.60 -12.25
CA THR A 40 0.17 -9.41 -11.20
C THR A 40 -0.52 -8.57 -10.12
N PHE A 41 -1.63 -9.09 -9.60
CA PHE A 41 -2.44 -8.43 -8.59
C PHE A 41 -2.57 -9.33 -7.37
N ASN A 42 -2.19 -8.80 -6.21
CA ASN A 42 -2.28 -9.50 -4.93
C ASN A 42 -3.20 -8.71 -3.99
N SER A 43 -4.05 -9.41 -3.24
CA SER A 43 -4.84 -8.77 -2.19
C SER A 43 -3.94 -8.40 -1.00
N VAL A 44 -4.27 -7.29 -0.34
CA VAL A 44 -3.49 -6.81 0.79
C VAL A 44 -4.11 -7.21 2.13
N LYS A 45 -3.28 -7.70 3.05
CA LYS A 45 -3.67 -7.87 4.45
C LYS A 45 -2.73 -7.08 5.35
N LEU A 46 -3.29 -6.29 6.26
CA LEU A 46 -2.52 -5.66 7.32
C LEU A 46 -1.99 -6.76 8.25
N VAL A 47 -0.67 -6.93 8.31
CA VAL A 47 -0.04 -7.97 9.14
C VAL A 47 0.42 -7.42 10.47
N SER A 48 1.10 -6.27 10.50
CA SER A 48 1.56 -5.66 11.75
C SER A 48 1.93 -4.18 11.60
N LYS A 49 1.84 -3.43 12.71
CA LYS A 49 2.40 -2.08 12.84
C LYS A 49 3.77 -2.20 13.52
N GLY A 50 4.80 -1.55 12.95
CA GLY A 50 6.14 -1.52 13.55
C GLY A 50 6.92 -2.84 13.43
N PHE A 51 6.74 -3.58 12.32
CA PHE A 51 7.59 -4.74 12.06
C PHE A 51 9.03 -4.28 11.87
N VAL A 52 9.94 -4.83 12.66
CA VAL A 52 11.33 -4.42 12.64
C VAL A 52 12.08 -5.39 11.73
N ALA A 53 12.08 -5.13 10.42
CA ALA A 53 12.81 -5.96 9.46
C ALA A 53 14.33 -5.98 9.78
N ASN A 54 14.84 -4.88 10.34
CA ASN A 54 16.19 -4.76 10.86
C ASN A 54 16.15 -4.01 12.20
N LYS A 55 16.68 -4.61 13.27
CA LYS A 55 16.65 -4.04 14.64
C LYS A 55 17.40 -2.71 14.76
N ASP A 56 18.30 -2.47 13.83
CA ASP A 56 19.15 -1.29 13.76
C ASP A 56 18.63 -0.21 12.81
N ASP A 57 17.48 -0.41 12.14
CA ASP A 57 16.82 0.65 11.36
C ASP A 57 16.30 1.75 12.32
N PRO A 58 16.84 2.99 12.25
CA PRO A 58 16.42 4.09 13.13
C PRO A 58 14.96 4.50 12.90
N ASP A 59 14.36 4.15 11.76
CA ASP A 59 12.99 4.47 11.38
C ASP A 59 12.02 3.28 11.47
N LYS A 60 12.41 2.19 12.14
CA LYS A 60 11.63 0.96 12.27
C LYS A 60 10.19 1.14 12.79
N TYR A 61 9.91 2.19 13.56
CA TYR A 61 8.57 2.49 14.09
C TYR A 61 7.73 3.43 13.19
N LYS A 62 8.33 4.00 12.14
CA LYS A 62 7.67 4.93 11.22
C LYS A 62 7.07 4.23 9.99
N LYS A 63 7.25 2.92 9.87
CA LYS A 63 6.81 2.10 8.72
C LYS A 63 5.71 1.14 9.14
N VAL A 64 4.75 0.93 8.26
CA VAL A 64 3.72 -0.12 8.38
C VAL A 64 3.94 -1.13 7.28
N TYR A 65 3.79 -2.41 7.63
CA TYR A 65 4.07 -3.53 6.73
C TYR A 65 2.75 -4.23 6.41
N CYS A 66 2.45 -4.26 5.11
CA CYS A 66 1.37 -5.04 4.55
C CYS A 66 1.95 -6.28 3.90
N ALA A 67 1.39 -7.46 4.16
CA ALA A 67 1.78 -8.64 3.41
C ALA A 67 0.91 -8.78 2.17
N LEU A 68 1.54 -9.24 1.10
CA LEU A 68 0.87 -9.73 -0.09
C LEU A 68 0.39 -11.15 0.22
N HIS A 69 -0.90 -11.42 -0.03
CA HIS A 69 -1.39 -12.79 -0.06
C HIS A 69 -1.21 -13.32 -1.48
N PHE A 70 -0.33 -14.33 -1.63
CA PHE A 70 -0.11 -15.08 -2.87
C PHE A 70 -1.11 -16.24 -2.99
#